data_AF-A0A6P8BIF8-F1
#
_entry.id   AF-A0A6P8BIF8-F1
#
_cell.length_a   1.000
_cell.length_b   1.000
_cell.length_c   1.000
_cell.angle_alpha   90.00
_cell.angle_beta   90.00
_cell.angle_gamma   90.00
#
_symmetry.space_group_name_H-M   'P 1'
#
loop_
_entity.id
_entity.type
_entity.pdbx_description
1 polymer ?
#
loop_
_entity_poly.entity_id
_entity_poly.type
_entity_poly.pdbx_seq_one_letter_code
_entity_poly.pdbx_strand_id
1 'polypeptide(L)'
;MPSEMEGNKQFTPGQWWLNIVCAHRDGIVGTTAPIPTKGQYGITVLPLLSGRERRLRDGHTVYQRESFQASDMHVTLMTQVGQQIRILRGYQLRSALAPTAGLRYDGLYKIVQYGQKLDEDTEIYRLALVLERVPEQMPLEELRSIPKPSQLDDWKVYESFEADRLKSSRGHENFLAWKNRKMRDKLEHEQWLVSVGLKIGYQHFQTPSTDEKFKQGQTMRQGRRSALSLSIESIMGKKTNDKKPADKKGQGGKDAGAKEEKKVKAAQQINVRHILCEKHSKKEEALQKIRDGAKFDDVAREYSEDKGRQGGALGWKAKGTLKAEFEAVAYTLEPSTTSNPKIGEAKTGFGYHIIMVEGRK
;
A
#
# COMPACT_ATOMS: atom_id res chain seq x y z
N MET A 1 37.03 17.70 12.22
CA MET A 1 36.29 17.56 13.49
C MET A 1 35.75 18.95 13.85
N PRO A 2 34.47 19.24 13.68
CA PRO A 2 33.87 20.43 14.29
C PRO A 2 33.21 20.01 15.60
N SER A 3 33.81 20.47 16.69
CA SER A 3 33.27 20.57 18.03
C SER A 3 32.01 21.45 18.05
N GLU A 4 31.18 21.25 19.08
CA GLU A 4 30.02 22.09 19.49
C GLU A 4 28.64 21.71 18.91
N MET A 5 28.21 20.46 19.15
CA MET A 5 26.81 20.02 19.07
C MET A 5 26.02 20.35 20.35
N GLU A 6 26.36 21.44 21.04
CA GLU A 6 25.73 21.88 22.29
C GLU A 6 25.19 23.29 22.14
N GLY A 7 23.89 23.36 21.91
CA GLY A 7 23.16 24.62 21.83
C GLY A 7 22.19 24.60 20.68
N ASN A 8 20.95 24.96 20.99
CA ASN A 8 19.85 25.25 20.06
C ASN A 8 20.18 26.37 19.03
N LYS A 9 21.46 26.72 18.82
CA LYS A 9 21.89 28.00 18.23
C LYS A 9 22.04 28.01 16.71
N GLN A 10 22.07 26.85 16.04
CA GLN A 10 22.24 26.80 14.57
C GLN A 10 21.00 26.34 13.79
N PHE A 11 20.03 25.69 14.44
CA PHE A 11 18.87 25.12 13.74
C PHE A 11 17.58 25.76 14.26
N THR A 12 16.77 26.25 13.34
CA THR A 12 15.47 26.84 13.63
C THR A 12 14.36 25.85 13.29
N PRO A 13 13.31 25.71 14.14
CA PRO A 13 12.13 24.93 13.78
C PRO A 13 11.61 25.37 12.41
N GLY A 14 11.31 24.40 11.55
CA GLY A 14 10.88 24.64 10.18
C GLY A 14 11.97 24.46 9.13
N GLN A 15 13.23 24.30 9.53
CA GLN A 15 14.25 23.83 8.60
C GLN A 15 13.85 22.48 8.01
N TRP A 16 14.09 22.34 6.71
CA TRP A 16 13.60 21.24 5.90
C TRP A 16 14.70 20.69 5.01
N TRP A 17 14.71 19.37 4.86
CA TRP A 17 15.69 18.62 4.08
C TRP A 17 14.99 17.62 3.16
N LEU A 18 15.59 17.35 2.01
CA LEU A 18 15.13 16.30 1.10
C LEU A 18 15.18 14.92 1.79
N ASN A 19 16.31 14.58 2.40
CA ASN A 19 16.49 13.29 3.05
C ASN A 19 17.38 13.40 4.29
N ILE A 20 17.52 12.30 5.02
CA ILE A 20 18.38 12.24 6.22
C ILE A 20 19.86 12.46 5.90
N VAL A 21 20.30 12.21 4.66
CA VAL A 21 21.69 12.47 4.23
C VAL A 21 21.95 13.98 4.16
N CYS A 22 21.00 14.76 3.64
CA CYS A 22 21.07 16.23 3.67
C CYS A 22 21.05 16.75 5.11
N ALA A 23 20.21 16.19 5.97
CA ALA A 23 20.17 16.54 7.39
C ALA A 23 21.52 16.22 8.09
N HIS A 24 22.13 15.08 7.77
CA HIS A 24 23.44 14.70 8.28
C HIS A 24 24.55 15.63 7.80
N ARG A 25 24.55 15.97 6.49
CA ARG A 25 25.49 16.94 5.91
C ARG A 25 25.44 18.28 6.64
N ASP A 26 24.22 18.75 6.94
CA ASP A 26 24.00 20.02 7.62
C ASP A 26 24.23 19.92 9.14
N GLY A 27 24.49 18.72 9.67
CA GLY A 27 24.93 18.50 11.04
C GLY A 27 23.82 18.36 12.08
N ILE A 28 22.54 18.37 11.69
CA ILE A 28 21.44 18.23 12.69
C ILE A 28 21.34 16.79 13.22
N VAL A 29 21.73 15.79 12.42
CA VAL A 29 21.82 14.38 12.85
C VAL A 29 23.26 13.91 12.73
N GLY A 30 23.68 12.99 13.62
CA GLY A 30 25.03 12.44 13.64
C GLY A 30 25.24 11.22 12.75
N THR A 31 24.21 10.74 12.07
CA THR A 31 24.30 9.61 11.13
C THR A 31 23.20 9.68 10.07
N THR A 32 23.42 8.98 8.95
CA THR A 32 22.43 8.78 7.89
C THR A 32 21.44 7.64 8.20
N ALA A 33 21.72 6.83 9.23
CA ALA A 33 20.80 5.81 9.69
C ALA A 33 19.62 6.43 10.46
N PRO A 34 18.41 5.84 10.39
CA PRO A 34 17.21 6.34 11.07
C PRO A 34 17.22 5.99 12.56
N ILE A 35 18.27 6.39 13.27
CA ILE A 35 18.50 6.12 14.69
C ILE A 35 18.70 7.44 15.46
N PRO A 36 18.45 7.45 16.79
CA PRO A 36 18.69 8.63 17.60
C PRO A 36 20.17 9.05 17.55
N THR A 37 20.40 10.36 17.43
CA THR A 37 21.75 10.94 17.49
C THR A 37 22.19 11.06 18.94
N LYS A 38 23.37 10.51 19.25
CA LYS A 38 24.00 10.60 20.56
C LYS A 38 24.96 11.80 20.58
N GLY A 39 24.81 12.66 21.57
CA GLY A 39 25.78 13.70 21.94
C GLY A 39 26.57 13.31 23.18
N GLN A 40 27.35 14.25 23.72
CA GLN A 40 28.23 14.04 24.87
C GLN A 40 27.47 13.69 26.16
N TYR A 41 26.31 14.32 26.38
CA TYR A 41 25.53 14.20 27.61
C TYR A 41 24.22 13.40 27.46
N GLY A 42 23.97 12.80 26.29
CA GLY A 42 22.72 12.07 26.06
C GLY A 42 22.29 12.03 24.60
N ILE A 43 21.01 11.78 24.36
CA ILE A 43 20.44 11.82 23.01
C ILE A 43 20.07 13.26 22.70
N THR A 44 20.58 13.78 21.59
CA THR A 44 20.33 15.17 21.18
C THR A 44 19.17 15.27 20.20
N VAL A 45 19.05 14.31 19.29
CA VAL A 45 18.09 14.33 18.18
C VAL A 45 17.44 12.98 17.99
N LEU A 46 16.11 12.97 17.82
CA LEU A 46 15.31 11.79 17.53
C LEU A 46 14.61 11.94 16.16
N PRO A 47 15.04 11.18 15.14
CA PRO A 47 14.35 11.10 13.86
C PRO A 47 13.11 10.21 13.95
N LEU A 48 11.93 10.80 13.77
CA LEU A 48 10.64 10.13 13.63
C LEU A 48 10.32 10.00 12.13
N LEU A 49 10.96 9.05 11.45
CA LEU A 49 10.82 8.89 9.99
C LEU A 49 9.65 7.99 9.58
N SER A 50 9.28 7.05 10.45
CA SER A 50 8.22 6.07 10.24
C SER A 50 7.51 5.79 11.56
N GLY A 51 6.44 5.00 11.53
CA GLY A 51 5.59 4.76 12.70
C GLY A 51 4.34 5.62 12.68
N ARG A 52 3.69 5.75 13.84
CA ARG A 52 2.42 6.46 14.03
C ARG A 52 2.57 7.47 15.15
N GLU A 53 2.06 8.68 14.97
CA GLU A 53 1.87 9.62 16.06
C GLU A 53 0.39 9.97 16.22
N ARG A 54 -0.02 10.15 17.47
CA ARG A 54 -1.35 10.64 17.83
C ARG A 54 -1.22 11.72 18.89
N ARG A 55 -1.86 12.86 18.66
CA ARG A 55 -1.96 13.92 19.65
C ARG A 55 -3.06 13.60 20.66
N LEU A 56 -2.75 13.72 21.94
CA LEU A 56 -3.68 13.55 23.05
C LEU A 56 -4.37 14.88 23.38
N ARG A 57 -5.48 14.80 24.13
CA ARG A 57 -6.30 15.97 24.52
C ARG A 57 -5.57 16.93 25.47
N ASP A 58 -4.63 16.40 26.24
CA ASP A 58 -3.78 17.14 27.19
C ASP A 58 -2.63 17.90 26.52
N GLY A 59 -2.51 17.82 25.18
CA GLY A 59 -1.45 18.47 24.41
C GLY A 59 -0.22 17.61 24.17
N HIS A 60 -0.09 16.46 24.83
CA HIS A 60 0.99 15.51 24.60
C HIS A 60 0.85 14.80 23.24
N THR A 61 1.97 14.31 22.71
CA THR A 61 2.01 13.52 21.48
C THR A 61 2.51 12.13 21.81
N VAL A 62 1.72 11.11 21.48
CA VAL A 62 2.12 9.71 21.61
C VAL A 62 2.68 9.24 20.29
N TYR A 63 3.95 8.85 20.28
CA TYR A 63 4.61 8.20 19.16
C TYR A 63 4.66 6.69 19.39
N GLN A 64 4.33 5.91 18.36
CA GLN A 64 4.39 4.46 18.37
C GLN A 64 5.13 3.93 17.14
N ARG A 65 6.03 2.98 17.36
CA ARG A 65 6.75 2.27 16.30
C ARG A 65 6.71 0.78 16.55
N GLU A 66 6.50 0.02 15.50
CA GLU A 66 6.50 -1.44 15.51
C GLU A 66 7.64 -1.94 14.62
N SER A 67 8.40 -2.93 15.09
CA SER A 67 9.47 -3.57 14.31
C SER A 67 9.70 -5.00 14.78
N PHE A 68 10.21 -5.84 13.88
CA PHE A 68 10.68 -7.19 14.20
C PHE A 68 12.08 -7.19 14.84
N GLN A 69 12.76 -6.05 14.86
CA GLN A 69 14.11 -5.91 15.39
C GLN A 69 14.11 -5.14 16.71
N ALA A 70 14.69 -5.73 17.76
CA ALA A 70 14.84 -5.07 19.06
C ALA A 70 15.72 -3.80 18.99
N SER A 71 16.68 -3.74 18.05
CA SER A 71 17.55 -2.57 17.85
C SER A 71 16.77 -1.30 17.44
N ASP A 72 15.61 -1.46 16.82
CA ASP A 72 14.73 -0.35 16.43
C ASP A 72 13.95 0.28 17.60
N MET A 73 13.94 -0.37 18.77
CA MET A 73 13.25 0.14 19.96
C MET A 73 14.02 1.24 20.68
N HIS A 74 15.32 1.38 20.37
CA HIS A 74 16.17 2.45 20.92
C HIS A 74 16.10 2.54 22.46
N VAL A 75 16.40 1.44 23.15
CA VAL A 75 16.35 1.30 24.63
C VAL A 75 17.04 2.44 25.38
N THR A 76 18.05 3.06 24.77
CA THR A 76 18.75 4.23 25.32
C THR A 76 17.84 5.45 25.56
N LEU A 77 16.67 5.54 24.92
CA LEU A 77 15.71 6.62 25.16
C LEU A 77 15.08 6.54 26.57
N MET A 78 15.08 5.37 27.21
CA MET A 78 14.59 5.20 28.57
C MET A 78 15.35 6.07 29.59
N THR A 79 16.65 6.28 29.38
CA THR A 79 17.48 7.12 30.27
C THR A 79 17.32 8.62 29.98
N GLN A 80 16.58 8.97 28.92
CA GLN A 80 16.39 10.35 28.47
C GLN A 80 14.99 10.89 28.85
N VAL A 81 14.22 10.13 29.63
CA VAL A 81 12.94 10.61 30.17
C VAL A 81 13.21 11.85 31.02
N GLY A 82 12.46 12.91 30.76
CA GLY A 82 12.64 14.23 31.36
C GLY A 82 13.58 15.17 30.61
N GLN A 83 14.38 14.67 29.67
CA GLN A 83 15.33 15.47 28.90
C GLN A 83 14.66 16.09 27.66
N GLN A 84 15.18 17.26 27.25
CA GLN A 84 14.77 17.92 26.01
C GLN A 84 15.60 17.39 24.84
N ILE A 85 14.91 17.01 23.77
CA ILE A 85 15.48 16.47 22.54
C ILE A 85 14.90 17.17 21.32
N ARG A 86 15.67 17.23 20.24
CA ARG A 86 15.21 17.73 18.95
C ARG A 86 14.43 16.64 18.22
N ILE A 87 13.25 16.98 17.69
CA ILE A 87 12.45 16.04 16.89
C ILE A 87 12.54 16.40 15.41
N LEU A 88 12.94 15.43 14.59
CA LEU A 88 12.82 15.52 13.13
C LEU A 88 11.68 14.61 12.68
N ARG A 89 10.71 15.14 11.95
CA ARG A 89 9.60 14.37 11.37
C ARG A 89 9.85 14.12 9.89
N GLY A 90 9.71 12.86 9.46
CA GLY A 90 9.76 12.48 8.05
C GLY A 90 8.37 12.37 7.43
N TYR A 91 8.28 12.57 6.11
CA TYR A 91 7.02 12.48 5.36
C TYR A 91 6.34 11.10 5.39
N GLN A 92 7.07 10.03 5.73
CA GLN A 92 6.51 8.67 5.85
C GLN A 92 5.92 8.39 7.24
N LEU A 93 6.06 9.32 8.18
CA LEU A 93 5.47 9.23 9.50
C LEU A 93 3.94 9.39 9.40
N ARG A 94 3.19 8.48 10.02
CA ARG A 94 1.72 8.55 10.05
C ARG A 94 1.29 9.48 11.18
N SER A 95 1.35 10.76 10.90
CA SER A 95 1.09 11.84 11.85
C SER A 95 0.42 13.02 11.15
N ALA A 96 -0.46 13.73 11.85
CA ALA A 96 -1.03 14.98 11.36
C ALA A 96 0.02 16.11 11.34
N LEU A 97 1.12 15.91 12.06
CA LEU A 97 2.26 16.83 12.13
C LEU A 97 3.36 16.47 11.12
N ALA A 98 3.28 15.33 10.43
CA ALA A 98 4.30 14.96 9.45
C ALA A 98 4.32 15.98 8.29
N PRO A 99 5.51 16.35 7.78
CA PRO A 99 5.59 17.17 6.57
C PRO A 99 5.07 16.38 5.36
N THR A 100 4.54 17.06 4.36
CA THR A 100 4.02 16.41 3.13
C THR A 100 5.12 15.79 2.26
N ALA A 101 6.35 16.30 2.39
CA ALA A 101 7.54 15.82 1.69
C ALA A 101 8.78 16.00 2.56
N GLY A 102 9.84 15.23 2.29
CA GLY A 102 11.14 15.34 2.95
C GLY A 102 11.13 15.13 4.48
N LEU A 103 12.09 15.77 5.16
CA LEU A 103 12.24 15.79 6.61
C LEU A 103 12.15 17.23 7.11
N ARG A 104 11.49 17.44 8.24
CA ARG A 104 11.37 18.76 8.88
C ARG A 104 11.79 18.69 10.34
N TYR A 105 12.52 19.72 10.81
CA TYR A 105 12.80 19.91 12.23
C TYR A 105 11.65 20.66 12.89
N ASP A 106 11.07 20.08 13.95
CA ASP A 106 9.84 20.60 14.58
C ASP A 106 10.07 21.31 15.91
N GLY A 107 11.33 21.38 16.35
CA GLY A 107 11.74 22.01 17.60
C GLY A 107 12.05 21.00 18.71
N LEU A 108 12.10 21.53 19.93
CA LEU A 108 12.43 20.79 21.14
C LEU A 108 11.19 20.16 21.79
N TYR A 109 11.36 18.90 22.21
CA TYR A 109 10.37 18.13 22.92
C TYR A 109 11.00 17.48 24.15
N LYS A 110 10.23 17.35 25.22
CA LYS A 110 10.58 16.57 26.39
C LYS A 110 10.01 15.15 26.25
N ILE A 111 10.82 14.14 26.50
CA ILE A 111 10.30 12.77 26.63
C ILE A 111 9.65 12.66 28.01
N VAL A 112 8.32 12.55 28.05
CA VAL A 112 7.56 12.38 29.29
C VAL A 112 7.57 10.94 29.74
N GLN A 113 7.45 10.00 28.79
CA GLN A 113 7.39 8.58 29.10
C GLN A 113 8.01 7.76 27.97
N TYR A 114 8.73 6.70 28.36
CA TYR A 114 9.22 5.65 27.48
C TYR A 114 8.53 4.34 27.85
N GLY A 115 8.10 3.58 26.85
CA GLY A 115 7.57 2.24 27.01
C GLY A 115 7.99 1.35 25.85
N GLN A 116 8.33 0.11 26.14
CA GLN A 116 8.54 -0.93 25.13
C GLN A 116 7.80 -2.19 25.53
N LYS A 117 7.28 -2.92 24.55
CA LYS A 117 6.62 -4.21 24.75
C LYS A 117 6.97 -5.14 23.60
N LEU A 118 7.28 -6.39 23.91
CA LEU A 118 7.31 -7.47 22.93
C LEU A 118 5.94 -8.16 22.95
N ASP A 119 5.36 -8.35 21.78
CA ASP A 119 4.22 -9.23 21.57
C ASP A 119 4.76 -10.63 21.27
N GLU A 120 4.58 -11.57 22.21
CA GLU A 120 5.17 -12.92 22.14
C GLU A 120 4.56 -13.78 21.01
N ASP A 121 3.32 -13.50 20.61
CA ASP A 121 2.63 -14.26 19.56
C ASP A 121 3.06 -13.83 18.16
N THR A 122 3.27 -12.53 17.97
CA THR A 122 3.63 -11.95 16.66
C THR A 122 5.13 -11.70 16.50
N GLU A 123 5.91 -11.81 17.58
CA GLU A 123 7.33 -11.42 17.68
C GLU A 123 7.58 -9.95 17.28
N ILE A 124 6.57 -9.10 17.44
CA ILE A 124 6.65 -7.68 17.11
C ILE A 124 7.01 -6.89 18.37
N TYR A 125 8.09 -6.12 18.29
CA TYR A 125 8.44 -5.12 19.29
C TYR A 125 7.68 -3.83 19.03
N ARG A 126 7.04 -3.29 20.07
CA ARG A 126 6.35 -2.01 20.06
C ARG A 126 7.06 -1.03 20.99
N LEU A 127 7.55 0.07 20.43
CA LEU A 127 8.02 1.25 21.14
C LEU A 127 6.87 2.25 21.27
N ALA A 128 6.69 2.83 22.45
CA ALA A 128 5.78 3.93 22.71
C ALA A 128 6.52 5.05 23.45
N LEU A 129 6.42 6.28 22.94
CA LEU A 129 6.93 7.48 23.58
C LEU A 129 5.77 8.45 23.81
N VAL A 130 5.77 9.10 24.99
CA VAL A 130 4.93 10.28 25.24
C VAL A 130 5.84 11.49 25.18
N LEU A 131 5.53 12.42 24.28
CA LEU A 131 6.31 13.61 23.99
C LEU A 131 5.52 14.85 24.38
N GLU A 132 6.16 15.77 25.09
CA GLU A 132 5.64 17.10 25.41
C GLU A 132 6.43 18.13 24.60
N ARG A 133 5.75 19.05 23.91
CA ARG A 133 6.46 20.10 23.17
C ARG A 133 6.87 21.21 24.12
N VAL A 134 8.13 21.62 24.07
CA VAL A 134 8.62 22.76 24.87
C VAL A 134 7.96 24.06 24.34
N PRO A 135 7.46 24.94 25.23
CA PRO A 135 6.84 26.21 24.83
C PRO A 135 7.87 27.20 24.25
N GLU A 136 7.41 28.39 23.84
CA GLU A 136 8.26 29.52 23.39
C GLU A 136 9.11 29.24 22.14
N GLN A 137 8.59 28.42 21.23
CA GLN A 137 9.16 28.16 19.91
C GLN A 137 8.09 28.37 18.84
N MET A 138 8.51 28.50 17.57
CA MET A 138 7.61 28.62 16.42
C MET A 138 6.39 27.70 16.56
N PRO A 139 5.16 28.21 16.47
CA PRO A 139 3.97 27.40 16.70
C PRO A 139 3.88 26.28 15.65
N LEU A 140 3.32 25.14 16.05
CA LEU A 140 3.20 24.00 15.15
C LEU A 140 2.37 24.32 13.90
N GLU A 141 1.42 25.23 13.98
CA GLU A 141 0.58 25.60 12.84
C GLU A 141 1.38 26.27 11.71
N GLU A 142 2.35 27.13 12.05
CA GLU A 142 3.27 27.69 11.07
C GLU A 142 4.16 26.61 10.43
N LEU A 143 4.58 25.62 11.23
CA LEU A 143 5.39 24.50 10.73
C LEU A 143 4.64 23.65 9.70
N ARG A 144 3.30 23.57 9.76
CA ARG A 144 2.49 22.80 8.79
C ARG A 144 2.54 23.37 7.38
N SER A 145 2.84 24.66 7.23
CA SER A 145 3.06 25.30 5.93
C SER A 145 4.37 24.85 5.24
N ILE A 146 5.23 24.13 5.97
CA ILE A 146 6.50 23.63 5.50
C ILE A 146 6.33 22.14 5.18
N PRO A 147 6.61 21.71 3.95
CA PRO A 147 7.49 22.37 2.97
C PRO A 147 6.80 23.47 2.14
N LYS A 148 7.54 24.54 1.85
CA LYS A 148 7.10 25.66 0.99
C LYS A 148 6.87 25.17 -0.45
N PRO A 149 6.06 25.89 -1.28
CA PRO A 149 5.83 25.50 -2.67
C PRO A 149 7.13 25.26 -3.48
N SER A 150 8.15 26.10 -3.31
CA SER A 150 9.45 25.90 -3.97
C SER A 150 10.18 24.62 -3.51
N GLN A 151 10.08 24.28 -2.23
CA GLN A 151 10.66 23.05 -1.67
C GLN A 151 9.92 21.81 -2.16
N LEU A 152 8.62 21.93 -2.44
CA LEU A 152 7.84 20.85 -3.07
C LEU A 152 8.28 20.63 -4.52
N ASP A 153 8.68 21.68 -5.24
CA ASP A 153 9.24 21.54 -6.58
C ASP A 153 10.62 20.88 -6.54
N ASP A 154 11.50 21.29 -5.61
CA ASP A 154 12.78 20.62 -5.35
C ASP A 154 12.58 19.13 -4.99
N TRP A 155 11.53 18.83 -4.21
CA TRP A 155 11.18 17.46 -3.85
C TRP A 155 10.76 16.63 -5.08
N LYS A 156 9.96 17.19 -6.00
CA LYS A 156 9.57 16.49 -7.23
C LYS A 156 10.79 16.18 -8.08
N VAL A 157 11.73 17.13 -8.20
CA VAL A 157 12.99 16.92 -8.92
C VAL A 157 13.79 15.80 -8.25
N TYR A 158 13.93 15.83 -6.94
CA TYR A 158 14.59 14.77 -6.18
C TYR A 158 13.93 13.39 -6.37
N GLU A 159 12.59 13.31 -6.35
CA GLU A 159 11.89 12.04 -6.58
C GLU A 159 12.12 11.49 -7.99
N SER A 160 12.16 12.37 -9.01
CA SER A 160 12.49 11.96 -10.38
C SER A 160 13.93 11.45 -10.49
N PHE A 161 14.88 12.13 -9.83
CA PHE A 161 16.27 11.72 -9.80
C PHE A 161 16.47 10.37 -9.09
N GLU A 162 15.84 10.16 -7.93
CA GLU A 162 15.90 8.87 -7.22
C GLU A 162 15.28 7.74 -8.06
N ALA A 163 14.17 8.02 -8.77
CA ALA A 163 13.55 7.10 -9.69
C ALA A 163 14.50 6.69 -10.83
N ASP A 164 15.14 7.66 -11.49
CA ASP A 164 16.07 7.42 -12.59
C ASP A 164 17.33 6.70 -12.12
N ARG A 165 17.87 7.08 -10.96
CA ARG A 165 19.01 6.40 -10.33
C ARG A 165 18.69 4.95 -10.01
N LEU A 166 17.51 4.67 -9.46
CA LEU A 166 17.07 3.32 -9.14
C LEU A 166 16.88 2.47 -10.39
N LYS A 167 16.27 3.05 -11.43
CA LYS A 167 16.07 2.40 -12.73
C LYS A 167 17.41 2.04 -13.39
N SER A 168 18.39 2.95 -13.34
CA SER A 168 19.72 2.76 -13.92
C SER A 168 20.60 1.79 -13.13
N SER A 169 20.53 1.80 -11.79
CA SER A 169 21.42 0.99 -10.93
C SER A 169 20.87 -0.39 -10.56
N ARG A 170 19.55 -0.51 -10.33
CA ARG A 170 18.91 -1.73 -9.82
C ARG A 170 17.92 -2.36 -10.82
N GLY A 171 17.78 -1.78 -12.00
CA GLY A 171 16.92 -2.29 -13.07
C GLY A 171 15.44 -1.96 -12.92
N HIS A 172 14.68 -2.30 -13.96
CA HIS A 172 13.28 -1.88 -14.10
C HIS A 172 12.35 -2.48 -13.06
N GLU A 173 12.53 -3.74 -12.67
CA GLU A 173 11.65 -4.41 -11.69
C GLU A 173 11.72 -3.77 -10.30
N ASN A 174 12.93 -3.45 -9.83
CA ASN A 174 13.14 -2.76 -8.56
C ASN A 174 12.53 -1.35 -8.59
N PHE A 175 12.60 -0.66 -9.74
CA PHE A 175 11.93 0.61 -9.95
C PHE A 175 10.40 0.48 -9.86
N LEU A 176 9.79 -0.51 -10.52
CA LEU A 176 8.35 -0.75 -10.40
C LEU A 176 7.95 -1.09 -8.96
N ALA A 177 8.71 -1.93 -8.27
CA ALA A 177 8.46 -2.29 -6.88
C ALA A 177 8.51 -1.05 -5.96
N TRP A 178 9.53 -0.20 -6.13
CA TRP A 178 9.65 1.07 -5.42
C TRP A 178 8.49 2.02 -5.72
N LYS A 179 8.11 2.17 -6.99
CA LYS A 179 6.98 3.01 -7.42
C LYS A 179 5.66 2.52 -6.84
N ASN A 180 5.42 1.20 -6.88
CA ASN A 180 4.23 0.58 -6.30
C ASN A 180 4.18 0.76 -4.78
N ARG A 181 5.33 0.67 -4.10
CA ARG A 181 5.43 0.94 -2.66
C ARG A 181 5.09 2.40 -2.35
N LYS A 182 5.68 3.36 -3.06
CA LYS A 182 5.38 4.80 -2.91
C LYS A 182 3.90 5.10 -3.12
N MET A 183 3.30 4.53 -4.16
CA MET A 183 1.85 4.66 -4.43
C MET A 183 1.01 4.08 -3.29
N ARG A 184 1.39 2.92 -2.76
CA ARG A 184 0.72 2.29 -1.62
C ARG A 184 0.83 3.14 -0.36
N ASP A 185 2.03 3.59 -0.03
CA ASP A 185 2.29 4.45 1.13
C ASP A 185 1.48 5.75 1.03
N LYS A 186 1.38 6.34 -0.18
CA LYS A 186 0.56 7.52 -0.45
C LYS A 186 -0.93 7.26 -0.26
N LEU A 187 -1.46 6.19 -0.87
CA LEU A 187 -2.86 5.81 -0.73
C LEU A 187 -3.21 5.52 0.74
N GLU A 188 -2.36 4.80 1.44
CA GLU A 188 -2.57 4.45 2.84
C GLU A 188 -2.49 5.69 3.74
N HIS A 189 -1.59 6.63 3.46
CA HIS A 189 -1.54 7.92 4.15
C HIS A 189 -2.82 8.74 3.89
N GLU A 190 -3.32 8.77 2.65
CA GLU A 190 -4.57 9.45 2.33
C GLU A 190 -5.79 8.80 2.99
N GLN A 191 -5.88 7.47 2.98
CA GLN A 191 -6.90 6.71 3.70
C GLN A 191 -6.84 7.01 5.21
N TRP A 192 -5.62 7.07 5.77
CA TRP A 192 -5.42 7.43 7.16
C TRP A 192 -5.91 8.85 7.45
N LEU A 193 -5.55 9.84 6.62
CA LEU A 193 -6.03 11.23 6.75
C LEU A 193 -7.57 11.31 6.71
N VAL A 194 -8.21 10.54 5.84
CA VAL A 194 -9.68 10.42 5.80
C VAL A 194 -10.21 9.81 7.10
N SER A 195 -9.60 8.73 7.59
CA SER A 195 -10.03 8.04 8.82
C SER A 195 -9.95 8.93 10.07
N VAL A 196 -9.01 9.87 10.11
CA VAL A 196 -8.86 10.83 11.21
C VAL A 196 -9.63 12.13 10.97
N GLY A 197 -10.45 12.21 9.92
CA GLY A 197 -11.31 13.35 9.62
C GLY A 197 -10.58 14.60 9.10
N LEU A 198 -9.32 14.47 8.68
CA LEU A 198 -8.50 15.59 8.19
C LEU A 198 -8.64 15.84 6.68
N LYS A 199 -9.30 14.95 5.94
CA LYS A 199 -9.54 15.10 4.48
C LYS A 199 -11.01 14.78 4.17
N ILE A 200 -11.77 15.77 3.69
CA ILE A 200 -13.16 15.59 3.24
C ILE A 200 -13.14 15.23 1.75
N GLY A 201 -13.73 14.08 1.40
CA GLY A 201 -14.04 13.71 0.03
C GLY A 201 -13.00 12.84 -0.67
N TYR A 202 -13.12 11.51 -0.52
CA TYR A 202 -12.81 10.51 -1.56
C TYR A 202 -13.65 9.26 -1.27
N GLN A 203 -14.29 8.70 -2.30
CA GLN A 203 -15.02 7.44 -2.18
C GLN A 203 -14.06 6.32 -1.77
N HIS A 204 -14.46 5.57 -0.73
CA HIS A 204 -13.75 4.40 -0.24
C HIS A 204 -13.52 3.40 -1.37
N PHE A 205 -12.27 3.24 -1.83
CA PHE A 205 -11.88 2.00 -2.51
C PHE A 205 -11.63 0.97 -1.41
N GLN A 206 -12.57 0.04 -1.24
CA GLN A 206 -12.42 -1.07 -0.30
C GLN A 206 -11.25 -1.92 -0.75
N THR A 207 -10.13 -1.87 0.00
CA THR A 207 -9.16 -2.95 -0.05
C THR A 207 -9.78 -4.15 0.66
N PRO A 208 -9.74 -5.37 0.08
CA PRO A 208 -10.23 -6.55 0.76
C PRO A 208 -9.51 -6.69 2.11
N SER A 209 -10.29 -6.83 3.17
CA SER A 209 -9.81 -6.85 4.55
C SER A 209 -8.71 -7.90 4.73
N THR A 210 -7.70 -7.55 5.52
CA THR A 210 -6.59 -8.43 5.93
C THR A 210 -7.05 -9.69 6.69
N ASP A 211 -8.32 -9.76 7.12
CA ASP A 211 -8.90 -10.93 7.79
C ASP A 211 -9.11 -12.14 6.85
N GLU A 212 -9.24 -11.94 5.53
CA GLU A 212 -9.41 -13.08 4.61
C GLU A 212 -8.11 -13.87 4.39
N LYS A 213 -6.94 -13.23 4.55
CA LYS A 213 -5.65 -13.93 4.47
C LYS A 213 -5.37 -14.78 5.71
N PHE A 214 -5.96 -14.44 6.85
CA PHE A 214 -5.81 -15.22 8.09
C PHE A 214 -6.58 -16.55 8.02
N LYS A 215 -7.72 -16.60 7.34
CA LYS A 215 -8.51 -17.83 7.15
C LYS A 215 -7.94 -18.78 6.10
N GLN A 216 -7.28 -18.28 5.05
CA GLN A 216 -6.62 -19.14 4.05
C GLN A 216 -5.28 -19.73 4.52
N GLY A 217 -4.62 -19.13 5.51
CA GLY A 217 -3.36 -19.65 6.07
C GLY A 217 -3.54 -20.86 7.01
N GLN A 218 -4.67 -20.95 7.73
CA GLN A 218 -4.93 -22.05 8.66
C GLN A 218 -5.35 -23.36 7.96
N THR A 219 -6.08 -23.27 6.85
CA THR A 219 -6.51 -24.45 6.07
C THR A 219 -5.34 -25.14 5.36
N MET A 220 -4.30 -24.40 4.95
CA MET A 220 -3.09 -24.97 4.33
C MET A 220 -2.12 -25.66 5.32
N ARG A 221 -2.16 -25.29 6.61
CA ARG A 221 -1.33 -25.94 7.66
C ARG A 221 -1.91 -27.27 8.15
N GLN A 222 -3.23 -27.47 8.04
CA GLN A 222 -3.90 -28.70 8.45
C GLN A 222 -3.73 -29.84 7.43
N GLY A 223 -3.66 -29.52 6.13
CA GLY A 223 -3.41 -30.51 5.07
C GLY A 223 -1.97 -31.05 5.02
N ARG A 224 -0.99 -30.34 5.58
CA ARG A 224 0.42 -30.80 5.64
C ARG A 224 0.72 -31.73 6.81
N ARG A 225 -0.12 -31.76 7.86
CA ARG A 225 0.04 -32.70 8.99
C ARG A 225 -0.53 -34.08 8.71
N SER A 226 -1.53 -34.22 7.82
CA SER A 226 -2.07 -35.55 7.44
C SER A 226 -1.23 -36.27 6.37
N ALA A 227 -0.48 -35.53 5.54
CA ALA A 227 0.37 -36.12 4.51
C ALA A 227 1.68 -36.74 5.05
N LEU A 228 2.17 -36.27 6.21
CA LEU A 228 3.36 -36.84 6.87
C LEU A 228 3.06 -38.09 7.70
N SER A 229 1.84 -38.26 8.25
CA SER A 229 1.46 -39.48 8.98
C SER A 229 1.18 -40.66 8.04
N LEU A 230 0.65 -40.40 6.84
CA LEU A 230 0.36 -41.43 5.84
C LEU A 230 1.60 -41.95 5.09
N SER A 231 2.75 -41.26 5.19
CA SER A 231 3.99 -41.68 4.53
C SER A 231 4.88 -42.60 5.41
N ILE A 232 4.59 -42.72 6.71
CA ILE A 232 5.35 -43.58 7.64
C ILE A 232 4.74 -44.98 7.77
N GLU A 233 3.42 -45.15 7.56
CA GLU A 233 2.76 -46.48 7.59
C GLU A 233 2.98 -47.30 6.31
N SER A 234 3.33 -46.67 5.18
CA SER A 234 3.54 -47.36 3.90
C SER A 234 4.90 -48.10 3.77
N ILE A 235 5.80 -48.00 4.76
CA ILE A 235 7.15 -48.58 4.69
C ILE A 235 7.27 -49.93 5.45
N MET A 236 6.29 -50.33 6.27
CA MET A 236 6.38 -51.54 7.12
C MET A 236 5.38 -52.68 6.80
N GLY A 237 5.19 -53.05 5.53
CA GLY A 237 4.39 -54.25 5.22
C GLY A 237 4.62 -54.81 3.82
N LYS A 238 5.56 -55.74 3.67
CA LYS A 238 5.77 -56.53 2.44
C LYS A 238 5.09 -57.91 2.55
N LYS A 239 4.73 -58.45 1.38
CA LYS A 239 4.34 -59.84 0.98
C LYS A 239 2.83 -60.00 0.72
N THR A 240 2.32 -60.65 -0.34
CA THR A 240 2.85 -61.42 -1.48
C THR A 240 1.68 -61.72 -2.45
N ASN A 241 2.00 -61.93 -3.74
CA ASN A 241 1.33 -62.74 -4.77
C ASN A 241 -0.02 -62.37 -5.44
N ASP A 242 0.13 -62.09 -6.75
CA ASP A 242 -0.47 -62.74 -7.93
C ASP A 242 -1.94 -62.54 -8.40
N LYS A 243 -2.00 -62.30 -9.73
CA LYS A 243 -3.08 -62.48 -10.73
C LYS A 243 -4.04 -61.30 -11.06
N LYS A 244 -3.85 -60.80 -12.29
CA LYS A 244 -4.84 -60.19 -13.22
C LYS A 244 -5.80 -61.30 -13.74
N PRO A 245 -6.92 -61.04 -14.49
CA PRO A 245 -7.37 -59.77 -15.07
C PRO A 245 -8.91 -59.49 -15.13
N ALA A 246 -9.22 -58.30 -15.67
CA ALA A 246 -10.32 -57.98 -16.61
C ALA A 246 -11.67 -57.41 -16.10
N ASP A 247 -11.99 -56.25 -16.70
CA ASP A 247 -13.28 -55.75 -17.19
C ASP A 247 -14.53 -55.74 -16.30
N LYS A 248 -15.08 -54.54 -16.03
CA LYS A 248 -16.25 -54.01 -16.77
C LYS A 248 -16.72 -52.63 -16.29
N LYS A 249 -17.21 -51.90 -17.28
CA LYS A 249 -18.05 -50.70 -17.30
C LYS A 249 -19.20 -50.67 -16.27
N GLY A 250 -19.61 -49.44 -15.96
CA GLY A 250 -21.00 -49.09 -15.59
C GLY A 250 -21.03 -48.23 -14.32
N GLN A 251 -21.15 -46.90 -14.41
CA GLN A 251 -22.44 -46.16 -14.40
C GLN A 251 -23.26 -46.52 -13.13
N GLY A 252 -23.60 -45.65 -12.20
CA GLY A 252 -23.69 -44.19 -12.14
C GLY A 252 -24.68 -43.85 -11.00
N GLY A 253 -24.64 -42.62 -10.50
CA GLY A 253 -25.60 -42.06 -9.52
C GLY A 253 -25.39 -42.54 -8.08
N LYS A 254 -25.75 -41.81 -7.04
CA LYS A 254 -26.38 -40.49 -6.84
C LYS A 254 -26.35 -40.32 -5.30
N ASP A 255 -26.11 -39.12 -4.79
CA ASP A 255 -27.08 -38.42 -3.94
C ASP A 255 -26.47 -37.30 -3.07
N ALA A 256 -27.34 -36.28 -2.93
CA ALA A 256 -27.57 -35.35 -1.82
C ALA A 256 -26.34 -34.73 -1.12
N GLY A 257 -26.19 -33.42 -1.01
CA GLY A 257 -27.14 -32.32 -1.14
C GLY A 257 -26.82 -31.31 -0.03
N ALA A 258 -26.65 -30.03 -0.36
CA ALA A 258 -26.91 -28.91 0.55
C ALA A 258 -26.72 -27.57 -0.20
N LYS A 259 -27.86 -26.87 -0.33
CA LYS A 259 -28.10 -25.42 -0.42
C LYS A 259 -26.90 -24.49 -0.67
N GLU A 260 -27.01 -23.62 -1.69
CA GLU A 260 -26.89 -22.17 -1.51
C GLU A 260 -27.23 -21.34 -2.75
N GLU A 261 -27.87 -20.20 -2.45
CA GLU A 261 -27.90 -18.92 -3.17
C GLU A 261 -28.49 -18.82 -4.59
N LYS A 262 -29.27 -17.76 -4.79
CA LYS A 262 -29.90 -17.40 -6.07
C LYS A 262 -28.84 -17.14 -7.14
N LYS A 263 -28.43 -18.20 -7.84
CA LYS A 263 -27.70 -18.13 -9.12
C LYS A 263 -28.53 -17.35 -10.12
N VAL A 264 -28.11 -16.13 -10.43
CA VAL A 264 -28.45 -15.47 -11.69
C VAL A 264 -28.03 -16.44 -12.80
N LYS A 265 -28.97 -16.83 -13.68
CA LYS A 265 -28.72 -17.79 -14.76
C LYS A 265 -27.43 -17.39 -15.50
N ALA A 266 -26.49 -18.34 -15.63
CA ALA A 266 -25.28 -18.12 -16.40
C ALA A 266 -25.68 -17.90 -17.86
N ALA A 267 -25.65 -16.64 -18.31
CA ALA A 267 -25.84 -16.31 -19.72
C ALA A 267 -24.81 -17.10 -20.54
N GLN A 268 -25.27 -17.72 -21.62
CA GLN A 268 -24.42 -18.54 -22.47
C GLN A 268 -23.63 -17.66 -23.45
N GLN A 269 -24.17 -16.46 -23.76
CA GLN A 269 -23.52 -15.45 -24.59
C GLN A 269 -23.73 -14.03 -24.05
N ILE A 270 -22.73 -13.18 -24.24
CA ILE A 270 -22.75 -11.76 -23.85
C ILE A 270 -22.41 -10.88 -25.06
N ASN A 271 -23.16 -9.79 -25.25
CA ASN A 271 -22.84 -8.76 -26.24
C ASN A 271 -22.01 -7.67 -25.56
N VAL A 272 -20.77 -7.48 -26.01
CA VAL A 272 -19.77 -6.66 -25.30
C VAL A 272 -19.12 -5.66 -26.25
N ARG A 273 -18.82 -4.49 -25.72
CA ARG A 273 -17.92 -3.50 -26.30
C ARG A 273 -16.69 -3.31 -25.43
N HIS A 274 -15.57 -2.98 -26.06
CA HIS A 274 -14.36 -2.63 -25.34
C HIS A 274 -13.63 -1.41 -25.90
N ILE A 275 -12.81 -0.80 -25.06
CA ILE A 275 -11.79 0.17 -25.45
C ILE A 275 -10.46 -0.42 -24.99
N LEU A 276 -9.56 -0.69 -25.93
CA LEU A 276 -8.23 -1.22 -25.64
C LEU A 276 -7.21 -0.08 -25.63
N CYS A 277 -6.43 0.04 -24.57
CA CYS A 277 -5.31 0.97 -24.48
C CYS A 277 -4.06 0.25 -23.95
N GLU A 278 -2.92 0.38 -24.64
CA GLU A 278 -1.62 -0.14 -24.19
C GLU A 278 -1.14 0.57 -22.92
N LYS A 279 -1.34 1.89 -22.84
CA LYS A 279 -0.88 2.73 -21.73
C LYS A 279 -1.98 2.98 -20.71
N HIS A 280 -1.63 2.87 -19.43
CA HIS A 280 -2.54 3.17 -18.31
C HIS A 280 -3.07 4.62 -18.36
N SER A 281 -2.21 5.59 -18.71
CA SER A 281 -2.59 7.01 -18.80
C SER A 281 -3.71 7.25 -19.83
N LYS A 282 -3.59 6.65 -21.02
CA LYS A 282 -4.63 6.74 -22.07
C LYS A 282 -5.96 6.13 -21.60
N LYS A 283 -5.91 5.00 -20.88
CA LYS A 283 -7.10 4.37 -20.30
C LYS A 283 -7.76 5.27 -19.25
N GLU A 284 -7.00 5.96 -18.41
CA GLU A 284 -7.57 6.91 -17.44
C GLU A 284 -8.23 8.12 -18.12
N GLU A 285 -7.62 8.67 -19.17
CA GLU A 285 -8.21 9.76 -19.96
C GLU A 285 -9.52 9.34 -20.63
N ALA A 286 -9.54 8.17 -21.27
CA ALA A 286 -10.75 7.62 -21.88
C ALA A 286 -11.86 7.41 -20.84
N LEU A 287 -11.49 6.90 -19.66
CA LEU A 287 -12.43 6.65 -18.58
C LEU A 287 -12.99 7.95 -17.98
N GLN A 288 -12.17 9.00 -17.90
CA GLN A 288 -12.63 10.33 -17.49
C GLN A 288 -13.66 10.88 -18.48
N LYS A 289 -13.41 10.81 -19.79
CA LYS A 289 -14.39 11.24 -20.81
C LYS A 289 -15.72 10.50 -20.71
N ILE A 290 -15.70 9.20 -20.44
CA ILE A 290 -16.93 8.42 -20.22
C ILE A 290 -17.68 8.90 -18.97
N ARG A 291 -16.95 9.20 -17.88
CA ARG A 291 -17.54 9.75 -16.64
C ARG A 291 -18.12 11.16 -16.83
N ASP A 292 -17.51 11.94 -17.71
CA ASP A 292 -17.99 13.29 -18.09
C ASP A 292 -19.23 13.23 -19.01
N GLY A 293 -19.73 12.02 -19.33
CA GLY A 293 -20.96 11.81 -20.08
C GLY A 293 -20.76 11.61 -21.59
N ALA A 294 -19.52 11.44 -22.06
CA ALA A 294 -19.28 11.11 -23.46
C ALA A 294 -19.80 9.70 -23.79
N LYS A 295 -20.32 9.54 -25.01
CA LYS A 295 -20.82 8.23 -25.47
C LYS A 295 -19.68 7.24 -25.63
N PHE A 296 -19.91 6.00 -25.21
CA PHE A 296 -18.88 4.96 -25.21
C PHE A 296 -18.30 4.70 -26.61
N ASP A 297 -19.12 4.76 -27.65
CA ASP A 297 -18.69 4.52 -29.03
C ASP A 297 -17.78 5.62 -29.58
N ASP A 298 -18.00 6.87 -29.17
CA ASP A 298 -17.15 8.01 -29.56
C ASP A 298 -15.78 7.93 -28.86
N VAL A 299 -15.79 7.64 -27.55
CA VAL A 299 -14.54 7.43 -26.80
C VAL A 299 -13.78 6.22 -27.34
N ALA A 300 -14.48 5.14 -27.71
CA ALA A 300 -13.87 3.97 -28.31
C ALA A 300 -13.21 4.28 -29.66
N ARG A 301 -13.81 5.14 -30.50
CA ARG A 301 -13.20 5.56 -31.78
C ARG A 301 -11.94 6.39 -31.58
N GLU A 302 -11.90 7.22 -30.55
CA GLU A 302 -10.80 8.14 -30.29
C GLU A 302 -9.63 7.47 -29.55
N TYR A 303 -9.92 6.63 -28.55
CA TYR A 303 -8.90 6.10 -27.62
C TYR A 303 -8.57 4.62 -27.79
N SER A 304 -9.40 3.85 -28.51
CA SER A 304 -9.13 2.42 -28.69
C SER A 304 -8.02 2.20 -29.71
N GLU A 305 -7.04 1.40 -29.33
CA GLU A 305 -5.98 0.92 -30.22
C GLU A 305 -6.46 -0.27 -31.07
N ASP A 306 -7.61 -0.87 -30.72
CA ASP A 306 -8.34 -1.81 -31.57
C ASP A 306 -9.23 -1.06 -32.58
N LYS A 307 -8.60 -0.46 -33.60
CA LYS A 307 -9.26 0.34 -34.64
C LYS A 307 -10.14 -0.47 -35.61
N GLY A 308 -10.04 -1.80 -35.58
CA GLY A 308 -10.84 -2.69 -36.44
C GLY A 308 -12.30 -2.83 -36.01
N ARG A 309 -12.68 -2.28 -34.85
CA ARG A 309 -14.02 -2.43 -34.26
C ARG A 309 -14.74 -1.08 -34.23
N GLN A 310 -15.82 -0.96 -35.00
CA GLN A 310 -16.63 0.26 -35.04
C GLN A 310 -17.21 0.56 -33.64
N GLY A 311 -16.67 1.60 -32.99
CA GLY A 311 -17.08 1.99 -31.63
C GLY A 311 -16.85 0.90 -30.59
N GLY A 312 -15.80 0.09 -30.75
CA GLY A 312 -15.40 -0.92 -29.77
C GLY A 312 -16.24 -2.21 -29.73
N ALA A 313 -17.18 -2.39 -30.66
CA ALA A 313 -18.11 -3.53 -30.63
C ALA A 313 -17.44 -4.87 -30.95
N LEU A 314 -17.42 -5.80 -29.98
CA LEU A 314 -16.98 -7.18 -30.18
C LEU A 314 -18.12 -8.11 -30.62
N GLY A 315 -19.36 -7.68 -30.42
CA GLY A 315 -20.57 -8.44 -30.71
C GLY A 315 -20.86 -9.53 -29.67
N TRP A 316 -21.75 -10.46 -30.02
CA TRP A 316 -22.10 -11.60 -29.18
C TRP A 316 -20.92 -12.58 -29.06
N LYS A 317 -20.49 -12.83 -27.83
CA LYS A 317 -19.41 -13.75 -27.48
C LYS A 317 -19.91 -14.84 -26.55
N ALA A 318 -19.58 -16.08 -26.88
CA ALA A 318 -19.86 -17.22 -26.03
C ALA A 318 -18.88 -17.31 -24.85
N LYS A 319 -19.33 -17.91 -23.75
CA LYS A 319 -18.48 -18.19 -22.59
C LYS A 319 -17.22 -18.96 -22.99
N GLY A 320 -16.05 -18.53 -22.53
CA GLY A 320 -14.74 -19.14 -22.84
C GLY A 320 -14.09 -18.72 -24.16
N THR A 321 -14.71 -17.82 -24.94
CA THR A 321 -14.10 -17.28 -26.18
C THR A 321 -13.22 -16.04 -25.95
N LEU A 322 -13.33 -15.44 -24.76
CA LEU A 322 -12.59 -14.25 -24.35
C LEU A 322 -11.49 -14.63 -23.35
N LYS A 323 -10.52 -13.73 -23.13
CA LYS A 323 -9.50 -13.95 -22.09
C LYS A 323 -10.16 -14.00 -20.71
N ALA A 324 -9.71 -14.91 -19.85
CA ALA A 324 -10.33 -15.16 -18.54
C ALA A 324 -10.49 -13.89 -17.68
N GLU A 325 -9.49 -12.99 -17.72
CA GLU A 325 -9.50 -11.72 -16.99
C GLU A 325 -10.56 -10.74 -17.52
N PHE A 326 -10.71 -10.67 -18.85
CA PHE A 326 -11.72 -9.86 -19.52
C PHE A 326 -13.12 -10.43 -19.26
N GLU A 327 -13.25 -11.74 -19.38
CA GLU A 327 -14.51 -12.45 -19.22
C GLU A 327 -15.05 -12.34 -17.80
N ALA A 328 -14.20 -12.51 -16.78
CA ALA A 328 -14.60 -12.38 -15.38
C ALA A 328 -15.26 -11.02 -15.10
N VAL A 329 -14.70 -9.94 -15.64
CA VAL A 329 -15.26 -8.58 -15.50
C VAL A 329 -16.51 -8.39 -16.35
N ALA A 330 -16.54 -8.88 -17.59
CA ALA A 330 -17.72 -8.74 -18.43
C ALA A 330 -18.95 -9.46 -17.83
N TYR A 331 -18.77 -10.61 -17.18
CA TYR A 331 -19.86 -11.35 -16.53
C TYR A 331 -20.32 -10.74 -15.19
N THR A 332 -19.55 -9.85 -14.56
CA THR A 332 -20.00 -9.11 -13.37
C THR A 332 -20.79 -7.84 -13.73
N LEU A 333 -20.57 -7.26 -14.91
CA LEU A 333 -21.21 -6.01 -15.34
C LEU A 333 -22.65 -6.18 -15.82
N GLU A 334 -23.59 -5.47 -15.22
CA GLU A 334 -24.97 -5.42 -15.71
C GLU A 334 -25.06 -4.81 -17.13
N PRO A 335 -25.98 -5.30 -17.99
CA PRO A 335 -26.22 -4.71 -19.30
C PRO A 335 -26.56 -3.22 -19.21
N SER A 336 -26.00 -2.44 -20.13
CA SER A 336 -26.12 -0.99 -20.19
C SER A 336 -26.12 -0.49 -21.65
N THR A 337 -26.24 0.83 -21.85
CA THR A 337 -26.30 1.44 -23.19
C THR A 337 -25.10 2.36 -23.44
N THR A 338 -24.81 2.66 -24.70
CA THR A 338 -23.68 3.55 -25.07
C THR A 338 -23.80 4.97 -24.51
N SER A 339 -25.02 5.43 -24.22
CA SER A 339 -25.28 6.76 -23.64
C SER A 339 -25.22 6.78 -22.11
N ASN A 340 -25.36 5.63 -21.45
CA ASN A 340 -25.19 5.51 -20.01
C ASN A 340 -24.47 4.16 -19.69
N PRO A 341 -23.15 4.08 -19.96
CA PRO A 341 -22.42 2.82 -19.91
C PRO A 341 -22.08 2.43 -18.47
N LYS A 342 -22.40 1.19 -18.10
CA LYS A 342 -21.82 0.54 -16.91
C LYS A 342 -20.50 -0.09 -17.32
N ILE A 343 -19.42 0.55 -16.90
CA ILE A 343 -18.06 0.18 -17.28
C ILE A 343 -17.41 -0.72 -16.24
N GLY A 344 -16.60 -1.67 -16.71
CA GLY A 344 -15.65 -2.41 -15.89
C GLY A 344 -14.27 -2.41 -16.52
N GLU A 345 -13.26 -2.58 -15.69
CA GLU A 345 -11.86 -2.51 -16.12
C GLU A 345 -11.22 -3.89 -16.03
N ALA A 346 -10.49 -4.28 -17.08
CA ALA A 346 -9.69 -5.50 -17.06
C ALA A 346 -8.29 -5.21 -17.61
N LYS A 347 -7.28 -5.88 -17.07
CA LYS A 347 -5.94 -5.89 -17.64
C LYS A 347 -5.71 -7.27 -18.24
N THR A 348 -5.24 -7.31 -19.49
CA THR A 348 -4.81 -8.54 -20.14
C THR A 348 -3.41 -8.39 -20.70
N GLY A 349 -2.85 -9.46 -21.28
CA GLY A 349 -1.57 -9.41 -21.99
C GLY A 349 -1.54 -8.43 -23.18
N PHE A 350 -2.70 -7.96 -23.67
CA PHE A 350 -2.79 -6.98 -24.75
C PHE A 350 -2.83 -5.52 -24.26
N GLY A 351 -3.05 -5.28 -22.96
CA GLY A 351 -3.15 -3.94 -22.41
C GLY A 351 -4.31 -3.79 -21.42
N TYR A 352 -4.79 -2.55 -21.30
CA TYR A 352 -5.90 -2.16 -20.43
C TYR A 352 -7.20 -2.09 -21.24
N HIS A 353 -8.24 -2.76 -20.75
CA HIS A 353 -9.55 -2.81 -21.37
C HIS A 353 -10.56 -2.08 -20.50
N ILE A 354 -11.33 -1.19 -21.12
CA ILE A 354 -12.59 -0.67 -20.57
C ILE A 354 -13.71 -1.46 -21.24
N ILE A 355 -14.52 -2.14 -20.46
CA ILE A 355 -15.52 -3.11 -20.91
C ILE A 355 -16.91 -2.55 -20.62
N MET A 356 -17.82 -2.69 -21.58
CA MET A 356 -19.25 -2.41 -21.41
C MET A 356 -20.07 -3.54 -22.02
N VAL A 357 -21.11 -3.98 -21.31
CA VAL A 357 -22.02 -5.05 -21.76
C VAL A 357 -23.32 -4.42 -22.24
N GLU A 358 -23.77 -4.78 -23.45
CA GLU A 358 -25.04 -4.32 -24.02
C GLU A 358 -26.17 -5.33 -23.81
N GLY A 359 -25.85 -6.63 -23.72
CA GLY A 359 -26.86 -7.68 -23.64
C GLY A 359 -26.31 -9.02 -23.17
N ARG A 360 -27.21 -9.87 -22.66
CA ARG A 360 -26.91 -11.21 -22.15
C ARG A 360 -27.99 -12.17 -22.66
N LYS A 361 -27.61 -13.37 -23.13
CA LYS A 361 -28.53 -14.37 -23.68
C LYS A 361 -28.22 -15.78 -23.19
#